data_AF-A0A3D1BYS5-F1
#
_entry.id   AF-A0A3D1BYS5-F1
#
_cell.length_a   1.000
_cell.length_b   1.000
_cell.length_c   1.000
_cell.angle_alpha   90.00
_cell.angle_beta   90.00
_cell.angle_gamma   90.00
#
_symmetry.space_group_name_H-M   'P 1'
#
loop_
_entity.id
_entity.type
_entity.pdbx_description
1 polymer ?
#
loop_
_entity_poly.entity_id
_entity_poly.type
_entity_poly.pdbx_seq_one_letter_code
_entity_poly.pdbx_strand_id
1 'polypeptide(L)'
;MKIKRLVDLDLKGKRVFIRSDLNVPIQNGKITSPKRILASIPTIEFALQKGASVMVTSHLGRPEEGKYNSDDSLKPVVDFLEKHLSYPVHLISDWVNSSFDIGPGQLTVLENCRFNVGEKKND
;
A
#
# COMPACT_ATOMS: atom_id res chain seq x y z
N MET A 1 -15.82 -15.64 15.35
CA MET A 1 -15.91 -14.16 15.39
C MET A 1 -16.50 -13.68 14.07
N LYS A 2 -17.50 -12.79 14.07
CA LYS A 2 -18.09 -12.25 12.83
C LYS A 2 -17.27 -11.04 12.39
N ILE A 3 -16.40 -11.22 11.40
CA ILE A 3 -15.60 -10.13 10.81
C ILE A 3 -16.48 -9.41 9.79
N LYS A 4 -16.58 -8.08 9.88
CA LYS A 4 -17.25 -7.27 8.85
C LYS A 4 -16.44 -7.36 7.56
N ARG A 5 -17.09 -7.68 6.44
CA ARG A 5 -16.40 -7.79 5.16
C ARG A 5 -16.44 -6.46 4.44
N LEU A 6 -15.37 -6.14 3.71
CA LEU A 6 -15.27 -4.92 2.90
C LEU A 6 -16.46 -4.79 1.93
N VAL A 7 -16.91 -5.92 1.36
CA VAL A 7 -18.02 -5.98 0.40
C VAL A 7 -19.38 -5.59 0.98
N ASP A 8 -19.52 -5.61 2.31
CA ASP A 8 -20.76 -5.27 3.01
C ASP A 8 -20.80 -3.79 3.44
N LEU A 9 -19.76 -3.00 3.11
CA LEU A 9 -19.62 -1.61 3.53
C LEU A 9 -19.94 -0.63 2.39
N ASP A 10 -20.53 0.51 2.72
CA ASP A 10 -20.57 1.66 1.82
C ASP A 10 -19.22 2.39 1.87
N LEU A 11 -18.53 2.45 0.72
CA LEU A 11 -17.18 3.02 0.59
C LEU A 11 -17.17 4.37 -0.12
N LYS A 12 -18.31 4.83 -0.66
CA LYS A 12 -18.36 6.03 -1.49
C LYS A 12 -17.92 7.26 -0.70
N GLY A 13 -16.93 7.99 -1.23
CA GLY A 13 -16.39 9.20 -0.61
C GLY A 13 -15.64 8.96 0.71
N LYS A 14 -15.37 7.70 1.08
CA LYS A 14 -14.60 7.37 2.27
C LYS A 14 -13.12 7.26 1.97
N ARG A 15 -12.30 7.60 2.96
CA ARG A 15 -10.87 7.27 2.99
C ARG A 15 -10.72 5.84 3.50
N VAL A 16 -10.10 4.96 2.71
CA VAL A 16 -9.93 3.55 3.06
C VAL A 16 -8.44 3.24 3.15
N PHE A 17 -7.97 2.85 4.34
CA PHE A 17 -6.61 2.38 4.57
C PHE A 17 -6.58 0.85 4.51
N ILE A 18 -5.74 0.29 3.64
CA ILE A 18 -5.59 -1.14 3.41
C ILE A 18 -4.18 -1.57 3.82
N ARG A 19 -4.11 -2.48 4.80
CA ARG A 19 -2.88 -3.20 5.12
C ARG A 19 -2.77 -4.43 4.23
N SER A 20 -1.92 -4.39 3.21
CA SER A 20 -1.69 -5.51 2.30
C SER A 20 -0.36 -6.21 2.59
N ASP A 21 -0.25 -7.46 2.14
CA ASP A 21 1.04 -8.15 2.03
C ASP A 21 1.59 -7.93 0.62
N LEU A 22 2.46 -6.94 0.50
CA LEU A 22 3.22 -6.63 -0.72
C LEU A 22 4.71 -6.99 -0.56
N ASN A 23 5.04 -7.83 0.44
CA ASN A 23 6.42 -8.23 0.71
C ASN A 23 6.87 -9.27 -0.31
N VAL A 24 7.42 -8.79 -1.42
CA VAL A 24 7.86 -9.63 -2.55
C VAL A 24 9.39 -9.71 -2.62
N PRO A 25 9.94 -10.82 -3.14
CA PRO A 25 11.37 -10.90 -3.39
C PRO A 25 11.76 -9.91 -4.49
N ILE A 26 12.80 -9.12 -4.21
CA ILE A 26 13.39 -8.15 -5.15
C ILE A 26 14.86 -8.51 -5.35
N GLN A 27 15.29 -8.51 -6.61
CA GLN A 27 16.67 -8.71 -7.01
C GLN A 27 17.07 -7.63 -8.02
N ASN A 28 18.15 -6.90 -7.75
CA ASN A 28 18.61 -5.80 -8.61
C ASN A 28 17.50 -4.78 -8.92
N GLY A 29 16.71 -4.41 -7.91
CA GLY A 29 15.58 -3.46 -8.05
C GLY A 29 14.35 -4.01 -8.80
N LYS A 30 14.33 -5.30 -9.17
CA LYS A 30 13.22 -5.92 -9.89
C LYS A 30 12.52 -6.98 -9.05
N ILE A 31 11.18 -6.98 -9.11
CA ILE A 31 10.35 -8.00 -8.48
C ILE A 31 10.53 -9.33 -9.22
N THR A 32 10.92 -10.39 -8.51
CA THR A 32 11.11 -11.72 -9.11
C THR A 32 9.88 -12.61 -8.98
N SER A 33 8.96 -12.31 -8.05
CA SER A 33 7.69 -13.03 -7.88
C SER A 33 6.57 -12.08 -7.47
N PRO A 34 5.65 -11.73 -8.39
CA PRO A 34 4.60 -10.73 -8.13
C PRO A 34 3.33 -11.29 -7.47
N LYS A 35 3.32 -12.59 -7.11
CA LYS A 35 2.09 -13.31 -6.68
C LYS A 35 1.31 -12.60 -5.57
N ARG A 36 2.01 -12.02 -4.59
CA ARG A 36 1.39 -11.31 -3.46
C ARG A 36 0.76 -9.98 -3.85
N ILE A 37 1.40 -9.25 -4.78
CA ILE A 37 0.86 -8.00 -5.32
C ILE A 37 -0.40 -8.30 -6.11
N LEU A 38 -0.35 -9.29 -7.02
CA LEU A 38 -1.50 -9.71 -7.82
C LEU A 38 -2.69 -10.15 -6.95
N ALA A 39 -2.43 -10.86 -5.85
CA ALA A 39 -3.47 -11.28 -4.91
C ALA A 39 -4.16 -10.10 -4.20
N SER A 40 -3.48 -8.95 -4.06
CA SER A 40 -4.01 -7.75 -3.39
C SER A 40 -4.85 -6.87 -4.32
N ILE A 41 -4.61 -6.93 -5.64
CA ILE A 41 -5.26 -6.09 -6.65
C ILE A 41 -6.80 -6.10 -6.56
N PRO A 42 -7.50 -7.26 -6.48
CA PRO A 42 -8.96 -7.28 -6.48
C PRO A 42 -9.59 -6.49 -5.32
N THR A 43 -8.94 -6.47 -4.15
CA THR A 43 -9.43 -5.73 -2.98
C THR A 43 -9.25 -4.22 -3.17
N ILE A 44 -8.12 -3.82 -3.74
CA ILE A 44 -7.80 -2.42 -4.05
C ILE A 44 -8.75 -1.89 -5.12
N GLU A 45 -8.91 -2.61 -6.22
CA GLU A 45 -9.82 -2.25 -7.31
C GLU A 45 -11.27 -2.16 -6.84
N PHE A 46 -11.72 -3.11 -6.01
CA PHE A 46 -13.07 -3.05 -5.44
C PHE A 46 -13.31 -1.75 -4.67
N ALA A 47 -12.38 -1.34 -3.81
CA ALA A 47 -12.51 -0.10 -3.05
C ALA A 47 -12.50 1.15 -3.96
N LEU A 48 -11.61 1.19 -4.97
CA LEU A 48 -11.54 2.26 -5.96
C LEU A 48 -12.83 2.37 -6.78
N GLN A 49 -13.36 1.24 -7.28
CA GLN A 49 -14.60 1.17 -8.06
C GLN A 49 -15.82 1.62 -7.25
N LYS A 50 -15.81 1.42 -5.93
CA LYS A 50 -16.86 1.91 -5.03
C LYS A 50 -16.73 3.41 -4.70
N GLY A 51 -15.75 4.10 -5.28
CA GLY A 51 -15.56 5.54 -5.12
C GLY A 51 -14.88 5.94 -3.81
N ALA A 52 -14.07 5.04 -3.24
CA ALA A 52 -13.21 5.37 -2.10
C ALA A 52 -11.94 6.10 -2.55
N SER A 53 -11.35 6.85 -1.62
CA SER A 53 -9.96 7.30 -1.69
C SER A 53 -9.10 6.23 -1.00
N VAL A 54 -8.34 5.47 -1.77
CA VAL A 54 -7.66 4.26 -1.28
C VAL A 54 -6.19 4.54 -0.97
N MET A 55 -5.79 4.19 0.25
CA MET A 55 -4.40 4.12 0.67
C MET A 55 -4.04 2.67 0.95
N VAL A 56 -2.87 2.22 0.48
CA VAL A 56 -2.34 0.90 0.78
C VAL A 56 -0.93 1.02 1.36
N THR A 57 -0.63 0.25 2.40
CA THR A 57 0.74 0.08 2.87
C THR A 57 1.09 -1.40 3.02
N SER A 58 2.38 -1.68 3.01
CA SER A 58 2.94 -2.99 3.32
C SER A 58 4.23 -2.85 4.09
N HIS A 59 4.71 -3.96 4.65
CA HIS A 59 6.12 -4.10 4.93
C HIS A 59 6.83 -4.68 3.70
N LEU A 60 8.10 -4.38 3.53
CA LEU A 60 9.02 -5.05 2.62
C LEU A 60 10.32 -5.31 3.37
N GLY A 61 10.88 -6.52 3.22
CA GLY A 61 12.12 -6.89 3.88
C GLY A 61 12.08 -6.72 5.41
N ARG A 62 13.22 -6.35 5.99
CA ARG A 62 13.40 -6.19 7.45
C ARG A 62 14.25 -4.95 7.77
N PRO A 63 13.80 -3.74 7.40
CA PRO A 63 14.55 -2.53 7.68
C PRO A 63 14.61 -2.21 9.17
N GLU A 64 15.55 -1.34 9.51
CA GLU A 64 15.64 -0.69 10.81
C GLU A 64 14.61 0.45 10.88
N GLU A 65 13.88 0.55 11.99
CA GLU A 65 12.90 1.63 12.18
C GLU A 65 13.62 2.99 12.23
N GLY A 66 12.97 4.03 11.71
CA GLY A 66 13.51 5.38 11.63
C GLY A 66 14.60 5.57 10.57
N LYS A 67 14.99 4.53 9.84
CA LYS A 67 16.02 4.62 8.78
C LYS A 67 15.44 4.19 7.44
N TYR A 68 15.48 5.11 6.49
CA TYR A 68 15.14 4.81 5.10
C TYR A 68 16.22 3.92 4.47
N ASN A 69 15.78 2.89 3.75
CA ASN A 69 16.62 2.05 2.90
C ASN A 69 15.95 1.91 1.53
N SER A 70 16.65 2.27 0.45
CA SER A 70 16.12 2.14 -0.91
C SER A 70 15.81 0.71 -1.29
N ASP A 71 16.54 -0.28 -0.76
CA ASP A 71 16.34 -1.70 -1.07
C ASP A 71 15.05 -2.26 -0.43
N ASP A 72 14.58 -1.63 0.64
CA ASP A 72 13.34 -1.98 1.35
C ASP A 72 12.18 -1.02 1.00
N SER A 73 12.34 -0.13 0.01
CA SER A 73 11.28 0.79 -0.45
C SER A 73 10.20 0.05 -1.24
N LEU A 74 8.95 0.49 -1.11
CA LEU A 74 7.82 0.03 -1.93
C LEU A 74 7.81 0.63 -3.34
N LYS A 75 8.80 1.44 -3.72
CA LYS A 75 8.91 2.01 -5.07
C LYS A 75 8.80 0.97 -6.19
N PRO A 76 9.45 -0.21 -6.15
CA PRO A 76 9.28 -1.24 -7.17
C PRO A 76 7.86 -1.82 -7.21
N VAL A 77 7.16 -1.84 -6.07
CA VAL A 77 5.76 -2.28 -5.99
C VAL A 77 4.83 -1.25 -6.62
N VAL A 78 5.08 0.05 -6.42
CA VAL A 78 4.36 1.15 -7.10
C VAL A 78 4.50 1.02 -8.61
N ASP A 79 5.73 0.86 -9.10
CA ASP A 79 6.02 0.73 -10.54
C ASP A 79 5.37 -0.52 -11.15
N PHE A 80 5.17 -1.57 -10.35
CA PHE A 80 4.44 -2.76 -10.76
C PHE A 80 2.93 -2.49 -10.81
N LEU A 81 2.35 -1.90 -9.76
CA LEU A 81 0.92 -1.60 -9.67
C LEU A 81 0.48 -0.64 -10.77
N GLU A 82 1.27 0.39 -11.06
CA GLU A 82 0.99 1.36 -12.14
C GLU A 82 0.84 0.69 -13.52
N LYS A 83 1.56 -0.41 -13.76
CA LYS A 83 1.46 -1.19 -15.01
C LYS A 83 0.27 -2.14 -15.05
N HIS A 84 -0.32 -2.48 -13.91
CA HIS A 84 -1.36 -3.50 -13.80
C HIS A 84 -2.73 -2.94 -13.40
N LEU A 85 -2.80 -1.69 -12.95
CA LEU A 85 -4.03 -0.99 -12.60
C LEU A 85 -4.35 0.06 -13.65
N SER A 86 -5.64 0.24 -13.95
CA SER A 86 -6.14 1.35 -14.76
C SER A 86 -6.30 2.67 -13.98
N TYR A 87 -5.67 2.76 -12.81
CA TYR A 87 -5.76 3.91 -11.90
C TYR A 87 -4.37 4.52 -11.70
N PRO A 88 -4.25 5.85 -11.55
CA PRO A 88 -3.00 6.47 -11.13
C PRO A 88 -2.52 5.89 -9.81
N VAL A 89 -1.22 5.62 -9.70
CA VAL A 89 -0.59 5.10 -8.50
C VAL A 89 0.50 6.06 -8.03
N HIS A 90 0.43 6.50 -6.78
CA HIS A 90 1.38 7.44 -6.19
C HIS A 90 2.07 6.83 -4.97
N LEU A 91 3.33 7.20 -4.74
CA LEU A 91 4.06 6.85 -3.52
C LEU A 91 4.13 8.06 -2.58
N ILE A 92 3.77 7.88 -1.32
CA ILE A 92 3.98 8.86 -0.24
C ILE A 92 5.02 8.30 0.73
N SER A 93 6.16 8.97 0.82
CA SER A 93 7.29 8.55 1.66
C SER A 93 7.04 8.79 3.14
N ASP A 94 6.83 10.04 3.55
CA ASP A 94 6.67 10.42 4.96
C ASP A 94 5.19 10.60 5.34
N TRP A 95 4.44 9.50 5.34
CA TRP A 95 3.00 9.54 5.57
C TRP A 95 2.57 9.62 7.03
N VAL A 96 3.52 9.57 7.97
CA VAL A 96 3.25 9.72 9.41
C VAL A 96 3.49 11.17 9.85
N ASN A 97 4.55 11.81 9.38
CA ASN A 97 4.93 13.15 9.85
C ASN A 97 4.52 14.27 8.88
N SER A 98 4.18 13.94 7.63
CA SER A 98 3.76 14.93 6.63
C SER A 98 2.29 14.79 6.25
N SER A 99 1.64 15.92 6.00
CA SER A 99 0.28 15.94 5.43
C SER A 99 0.32 15.61 3.95
N PHE A 100 -0.67 14.84 3.49
CA PHE A 100 -0.83 14.51 2.08
C PHE A 100 -2.32 14.40 1.73
N ASP A 101 -2.65 14.80 0.51
CA ASP A 101 -4.01 14.72 -0.01
C ASP A 101 -4.25 13.36 -0.66
N ILE A 102 -5.48 12.87 -0.53
CA ILE A 102 -5.95 11.70 -1.26
C ILE A 102 -7.26 12.02 -1.96
N GLY A 103 -7.29 11.77 -3.27
CA GLY A 103 -8.49 11.89 -4.10
C GLY A 103 -9.18 10.54 -4.33
N PRO A 104 -10.47 10.51 -4.65
CA PRO A 104 -11.09 9.33 -5.24
C PRO A 104 -10.50 9.04 -6.63
N GLY A 105 -10.53 7.77 -7.04
CA GLY A 105 -10.09 7.38 -8.40
C GLY A 105 -8.57 7.28 -8.60
N GLN A 106 -7.79 7.29 -7.52
CA GLN A 106 -6.35 7.03 -7.53
C GLN A 106 -5.96 6.13 -6.36
N LEU A 107 -4.87 5.39 -6.52
CA LEU A 107 -4.26 4.59 -5.46
C LEU A 107 -3.08 5.34 -4.85
N THR A 108 -3.11 5.54 -3.54
CA THR A 108 -1.96 6.04 -2.78
C THR A 108 -1.26 4.87 -2.10
N VAL A 109 -0.04 4.54 -2.53
CA VAL A 109 0.85 3.64 -1.80
C VAL A 109 1.60 4.46 -0.75
N LEU A 110 1.43 4.09 0.51
CA LEU A 110 2.18 4.64 1.62
C LEU A 110 3.45 3.80 1.78
N GLU A 111 4.60 4.47 1.88
CA GLU A 111 5.90 3.81 1.98
C GLU A 111 5.98 2.82 3.15
N ASN A 112 6.95 1.90 3.05
CA ASN A 112 7.16 0.77 3.95
C ASN A 112 6.93 1.15 5.43
N CYS A 113 5.84 0.65 5.99
CA CYS A 113 5.44 0.91 7.38
C CYS A 113 6.55 0.60 8.40
N ARG A 114 7.49 -0.31 8.11
CA ARG A 114 8.61 -0.63 8.99
C ARG A 114 9.70 0.43 9.04
N PHE A 115 9.65 1.46 8.19
CA PHE A 115 10.48 2.65 8.38
C PHE A 115 9.97 3.54 9.51
N ASN A 116 8.69 3.42 9.89
CA ASN A 116 8.13 4.24 10.95
C ASN A 116 8.55 3.71 12.32
N VAL A 117 9.04 4.60 13.17
CA VAL A 117 9.32 4.29 14.58
C VAL A 117 8.00 3.95 15.27
N GLY A 118 7.94 2.80 15.95
CA GLY A 118 6.74 2.36 16.66
C GLY A 118 5.99 1.20 16.00
N GLU A 119 6.19 0.93 14.70
CA GLU A 119 5.48 -0.14 13.97
C GLU A 119 5.63 -1.51 14.66
N LYS A 120 6.83 -1.91 15.11
CA LYS A 120 7.02 -3.20 15.81
C LYS A 120 6.43 -3.22 17.22
N LYS A 121 6.27 -2.06 17.84
CA LYS A 121 5.73 -1.90 19.20
C LYS A 121 4.22 -1.72 19.21
N ASN A 122 3.61 -1.48 18.05
CA ASN A 122 2.20 -1.16 17.92
C ASN A 122 1.82 0.07 18.77
N ASP A 123 2.62 1.13 18.63
CA ASP A 123 2.38 2.49 19.14
C ASP A 123 1.48 3.26 18.16
#